data_AF-A0A842LIE6-F1
#
_entry.id   AF-A0A842LIE6-F1
#
_cell.length_a   1.000
_cell.length_b   1.000
_cell.length_c   1.000
_cell.angle_alpha   90.00
_cell.angle_beta   90.00
_cell.angle_gamma   90.00
#
_symmetry.space_group_name_H-M   'P 1'
#
loop_
_entity.id
_entity.type
_entity.pdbx_description
1 polymer ?
#
loop_
_entity_poly.entity_id
_entity_poly.type
_entity_poly.pdbx_seq_one_letter_code
_entity_poly.pdbx_strand_id
1 'polypeptide(L)'
;EVPGFIVNRLAAALWREAIDLVMKDVVSVEDVDKVVSFGPGLRWAFMGPFMVYHLGGGEGGIRHFVEHLGGAFSRWWSTMECWSELTEEMKEKIVKGTEEEVGKRNLRELEKERDEMLVKLLRLRGLI
;
A
#
# COMPACT_ATOMS: atom_id res chain seq x y z
N GLU A 1 -21.86 -5.46 -10.67
CA GLU A 1 -21.03 -5.51 -9.45
C GLU A 1 -19.62 -5.93 -9.84
N VAL A 2 -18.58 -5.40 -9.19
CA VAL A 2 -17.19 -5.76 -9.53
C VAL A 2 -16.73 -6.89 -8.60
N PRO A 3 -16.18 -8.01 -9.10
CA PRO A 3 -15.69 -9.10 -8.27
C PRO A 3 -14.74 -8.61 -7.18
N GLY A 4 -15.00 -9.00 -5.93
CA GLY A 4 -14.18 -8.67 -4.76
C GLY A 4 -14.52 -7.36 -4.06
N PHE A 5 -15.49 -6.56 -4.49
CA PHE A 5 -15.73 -5.19 -4.01
C PHE A 5 -14.55 -4.23 -4.29
N ILE A 6 -14.84 -2.93 -4.36
CA ILE A 6 -13.86 -1.91 -4.75
C ILE A 6 -12.64 -1.88 -3.81
N VAL A 7 -12.88 -2.04 -2.50
CA VAL A 7 -11.81 -2.01 -1.48
C VAL A 7 -10.78 -3.11 -1.68
N ASN A 8 -11.21 -4.36 -1.94
CA ASN A 8 -10.26 -5.44 -2.12
C ASN A 8 -9.51 -5.34 -3.45
N ARG A 9 -10.10 -4.74 -4.48
CA ARG A 9 -9.39 -4.50 -5.75
C ARG A 9 -8.25 -3.50 -5.60
N LEU A 10 -8.47 -2.42 -4.84
CA LEU A 10 -7.41 -1.45 -4.55
C LEU A 10 -6.32 -2.07 -3.67
N ALA A 11 -6.70 -2.84 -2.65
CA ALA A 11 -5.76 -3.56 -1.81
C ALA A 11 -4.94 -4.59 -2.62
N ALA A 12 -5.59 -5.37 -3.49
CA ALA A 12 -4.92 -6.35 -4.34
C ALA A 12 -3.95 -5.68 -5.34
N ALA A 13 -4.30 -4.52 -5.89
CA ALA A 13 -3.41 -3.77 -6.78
C ALA A 13 -2.13 -3.30 -6.06
N LEU A 14 -2.27 -2.76 -4.84
CA LEU A 14 -1.12 -2.38 -4.02
C LEU A 14 -0.26 -3.59 -3.63
N TRP A 15 -0.92 -4.67 -3.19
CA TRP A 15 -0.22 -5.87 -2.74
C TRP A 15 0.52 -6.60 -3.87
N ARG A 16 -0.03 -6.59 -5.09
CA ARG A 16 0.66 -7.16 -6.26
C ARG A 16 2.01 -6.48 -6.51
N GLU A 17 2.04 -5.16 -6.50
CA GLU A 17 3.28 -4.40 -6.69
C GLU A 17 4.25 -4.59 -5.51
N ALA A 18 3.73 -4.62 -4.28
CA ALA A 18 4.54 -4.93 -3.11
C ALA A 18 5.25 -6.30 -3.23
N ILE A 19 4.51 -7.34 -3.62
CA ILE A 19 5.08 -8.67 -3.86
C ILE A 19 6.11 -8.61 -4.98
N ASP A 20 5.82 -7.94 -6.09
CA ASP A 20 6.74 -7.84 -7.22
C ASP A 20 8.08 -7.20 -6.84
N LEU A 21 8.05 -6.11 -6.08
CA LEU A 21 9.27 -5.44 -5.60
C LEU A 21 10.08 -6.31 -4.63
N VAL A 22 9.41 -7.09 -3.78
CA VAL A 22 10.07 -8.08 -2.91
C VAL A 22 10.66 -9.22 -3.74
N MET A 23 9.94 -9.73 -4.73
CA MET A 23 10.45 -10.78 -5.63
C MET A 23 11.69 -10.33 -6.39
N LYS A 24 11.72 -9.08 -6.84
CA LYS A 24 12.86 -8.44 -7.52
C LYS A 24 14.01 -8.04 -6.58
N ASP A 25 13.93 -8.36 -5.29
CA ASP A 25 14.91 -8.01 -4.25
C ASP A 25 15.19 -6.50 -4.17
N VAL A 26 14.22 -5.67 -4.58
CA VAL A 26 14.33 -4.20 -4.51
C VAL A 26 14.17 -3.72 -3.07
N VAL A 27 13.38 -4.44 -2.27
CA VAL A 27 12.97 -4.06 -0.91
C VAL A 27 12.59 -5.31 -0.12
N SER A 28 12.80 -5.30 1.20
CA SER A 28 12.35 -6.38 2.10
C SER A 28 10.85 -6.26 2.40
N VAL A 29 10.22 -7.33 2.92
CA VAL A 29 8.80 -7.28 3.35
C VAL A 29 8.59 -6.18 4.42
N GLU A 30 9.45 -6.16 5.44
CA GLU A 30 9.41 -5.15 6.52
C GLU A 30 9.56 -3.72 5.98
N ASP A 31 10.45 -3.50 5.01
CA ASP A 31 10.66 -2.17 4.45
C ASP A 31 9.49 -1.75 3.55
N VAL A 32 8.81 -2.67 2.86
CA VAL A 32 7.55 -2.37 2.15
C VAL A 32 6.50 -1.87 3.14
N ASP A 33 6.29 -2.61 4.24
CA ASP A 33 5.29 -2.25 5.24
C ASP A 33 5.61 -0.90 5.91
N LYS A 34 6.89 -0.60 6.16
CA LYS A 34 7.33 0.73 6.59
C LYS A 34 7.06 1.80 5.53
N VAL A 35 7.44 1.58 4.28
CA VAL A 35 7.24 2.55 3.19
C VAL A 35 5.76 2.87 3.03
N VAL A 36 4.88 1.87 3.06
CA VAL A 36 3.44 2.08 2.95
C VAL A 36 2.91 2.81 4.19
N SER A 37 3.24 2.33 5.39
CA SER A 37 2.68 2.85 6.65
C SER A 37 3.16 4.26 7.00
N PHE A 38 4.43 4.59 6.71
CA PHE A 38 5.04 5.89 6.98
C PHE A 38 5.08 6.83 5.77
N GLY A 39 4.78 6.32 4.57
CA GLY A 39 4.73 7.09 3.34
C GLY A 39 3.29 7.43 2.91
N PRO A 40 2.77 6.82 1.83
CA PRO A 40 1.45 7.14 1.30
C PRO A 40 0.30 6.78 2.26
N GLY A 41 0.45 5.75 3.08
CA GLY A 41 -0.57 5.29 4.04
C GLY A 41 -0.99 6.35 5.04
N LEU A 42 -0.05 7.19 5.51
CA LEU A 42 -0.37 8.34 6.37
C LEU A 42 -1.36 9.30 5.70
N ARG A 43 -1.22 9.56 4.40
CA ARG A 43 -2.14 10.44 3.67
C ARG A 43 -3.46 9.74 3.39
N TRP A 44 -3.40 8.45 3.04
CA TRP A 44 -4.59 7.63 2.78
C TRP A 44 -5.49 7.43 3.98
N ALA A 45 -4.93 7.47 5.19
CA ALA A 45 -5.69 7.48 6.43
C ALA A 45 -6.72 8.62 6.50
N PHE A 46 -6.47 9.75 5.83
CA PHE A 46 -7.33 10.93 5.83
C PHE A 46 -7.98 11.22 4.48
N MET A 47 -7.30 10.88 3.37
CA MET A 47 -7.64 11.34 2.04
C MET A 47 -7.35 10.30 0.97
N GLY A 48 -8.34 10.01 0.12
CA GLY A 48 -8.19 9.05 -0.98
C GLY A 48 -7.20 9.51 -2.08
N PRO A 49 -6.74 8.58 -2.94
CA PRO A 49 -5.64 8.82 -3.88
C PRO A 49 -5.87 9.99 -4.84
N PHE A 50 -7.09 10.15 -5.37
CA PHE A 50 -7.40 11.25 -6.28
C PHE A 50 -7.20 12.63 -5.65
N MET A 51 -7.62 12.81 -4.39
CA MET A 51 -7.45 14.07 -3.69
C MET A 51 -6.00 14.29 -3.24
N VAL A 52 -5.30 13.22 -2.84
CA VAL A 52 -3.85 13.28 -2.56
C VAL A 52 -3.06 13.74 -3.79
N TYR A 53 -3.34 13.20 -4.97
CA TYR A 53 -2.67 13.61 -6.20
C TYR A 53 -3.15 14.96 -6.73
N HIS A 54 -4.41 15.34 -6.48
CA HIS A 54 -4.87 16.69 -6.72
C HIS A 54 -4.01 17.71 -5.95
N LEU A 55 -3.79 17.48 -4.64
CA LEU A 55 -2.92 18.35 -3.84
C LEU A 55 -1.45 18.28 -4.29
N GLY A 56 -0.98 17.11 -4.73
CA GLY A 56 0.35 16.95 -5.31
C GLY A 56 0.59 17.80 -6.56
N GLY A 57 -0.48 18.22 -7.24
CA GLY A 57 -0.41 19.13 -8.38
C GLY A 57 -0.31 20.62 -8.02
N GLY A 58 -0.34 20.99 -6.74
CA GLY A 58 -0.29 22.39 -6.30
C GLY A 58 -1.52 23.19 -6.75
N GLU A 59 -1.33 24.48 -7.06
CA GLU A 59 -2.42 25.38 -7.48
C GLU A 59 -3.15 24.89 -8.74
N GLY A 60 -2.46 24.19 -9.64
CA GLY A 60 -3.05 23.62 -10.85
C GLY A 60 -3.78 22.29 -10.64
N GLY A 61 -3.76 21.76 -9.41
CA GLY A 61 -4.49 20.56 -9.03
C GLY A 61 -4.13 19.31 -9.84
N ILE A 62 -5.07 18.37 -9.92
CA ILE A 62 -4.87 17.10 -10.62
C ILE A 62 -4.53 17.28 -12.11
N ARG A 63 -4.99 18.35 -12.75
CA ARG A 63 -4.67 18.66 -14.15
C ARG A 63 -3.16 18.88 -14.31
N HIS A 64 -2.62 19.79 -13.51
CA HIS A 64 -1.19 20.08 -13.50
C HIS A 64 -0.38 18.84 -13.12
N PHE A 65 -0.83 18.05 -12.13
CA PHE A 65 -0.17 16.80 -11.75
C PHE A 65 -0.08 15.82 -12.94
N VAL A 66 -1.19 15.57 -13.63
CA VAL A 66 -1.23 14.62 -14.76
C VAL A 66 -0.39 15.11 -15.93
N GLU A 67 -0.43 16.40 -16.26
CA GLU A 67 0.36 16.99 -17.35
C GLU A 67 1.88 16.84 -17.11
N HIS A 68 2.33 16.96 -15.86
CA HIS A 68 3.76 16.96 -15.53
C HIS A 68 4.30 15.60 -15.11
N LEU A 69 3.50 14.79 -14.40
CA LEU A 69 3.93 13.50 -13.83
C LEU A 69 3.24 12.29 -14.47
N GLY A 70 2.17 12.47 -15.24
CA GLY A 70 1.45 11.36 -15.89
C GLY A 70 2.39 10.49 -16.74
N GLY A 71 3.32 11.09 -17.49
CA GLY A 71 4.30 10.35 -18.26
C GLY A 71 5.29 9.54 -17.41
N ALA A 72 5.60 9.99 -16.19
CA ALA A 72 6.43 9.21 -15.25
C ALA A 72 5.66 7.99 -14.73
N PHE A 73 4.39 8.17 -14.36
CA PHE A 73 3.51 7.05 -13.96
C PHE A 73 3.34 6.03 -15.08
N SER A 74 3.15 6.46 -16.33
CA SER A 74 3.09 5.52 -17.46
C SER A 74 4.36 4.69 -17.61
N ARG A 75 5.54 5.28 -17.38
CA ARG A 75 6.80 4.52 -17.38
C ARG A 75 6.87 3.54 -16.22
N TRP A 76 6.50 3.94 -15.01
CA TRP A 76 6.48 3.02 -13.86
C TRP A 76 5.48 1.88 -14.07
N TRP A 77 4.26 2.17 -14.52
CA TRP A 77 3.27 1.12 -14.82
C TRP A 77 3.75 0.15 -15.90
N SER A 78 4.56 0.60 -16.85
CA SER A 78 5.14 -0.30 -17.87
C SER A 78 6.17 -1.29 -17.32
N THR A 79 6.70 -1.07 -16.11
CA THR A 79 7.63 -1.98 -15.43
C THR A 79 6.98 -2.83 -14.34
N MET A 80 5.70 -2.58 -14.02
CA MET A 80 4.95 -3.33 -13.01
C MET A 80 4.44 -4.64 -13.60
N GLU A 81 4.47 -5.70 -12.79
CA GLU A 81 3.96 -7.00 -13.22
C GLU A 81 2.43 -7.08 -13.22
N CYS A 82 1.91 -7.89 -14.15
CA CYS A 82 0.47 -8.12 -14.37
C CYS A 82 0.03 -9.56 -14.09
N TRP A 83 0.82 -10.34 -13.34
CA TRP A 83 0.46 -11.71 -12.98
C TRP A 83 -0.87 -11.75 -12.19
N SER A 84 -1.56 -12.88 -12.32
CA SER A 84 -2.90 -13.11 -11.75
C SER A 84 -2.94 -14.24 -10.73
N GLU A 85 -1.83 -14.96 -10.55
CA GLU A 85 -1.72 -16.13 -9.68
C GLU A 85 -0.43 -16.05 -8.88
N LEU A 86 -0.47 -16.51 -7.62
CA LEU A 86 0.73 -16.65 -6.78
C LEU A 86 1.43 -17.97 -7.10
N THR A 87 2.69 -17.89 -7.51
CA THR A 87 3.55 -19.07 -7.63
C THR A 87 3.95 -19.59 -6.25
N GLU A 88 4.42 -20.83 -6.16
CA GLU A 88 4.93 -21.38 -4.89
C GLU A 88 6.12 -20.59 -4.37
N GLU A 89 7.00 -20.13 -5.25
CA GLU A 89 8.14 -19.28 -4.90
C GLU A 89 7.70 -17.96 -4.26
N MET A 90 6.69 -17.30 -4.84
CA MET A 90 6.12 -16.08 -4.27
C MET A 90 5.54 -16.34 -2.89
N LYS A 91 4.77 -17.42 -2.73
CA LYS A 91 4.19 -17.80 -1.42
C LYS A 91 5.28 -18.01 -0.38
N GLU A 92 6.33 -18.74 -0.71
CA GLU A 92 7.45 -19.00 0.21
C GLU A 92 8.15 -17.70 0.62
N LYS A 93 8.44 -16.81 -0.33
CA LYS A 93 9.11 -15.53 -0.06
C LYS A 93 8.24 -14.61 0.81
N ILE A 94 6.94 -14.55 0.54
CA ILE A 94 5.96 -13.79 1.33
C ILE A 94 5.90 -14.33 2.76
N VAL A 95 5.68 -15.64 2.92
CA VAL A 95 5.57 -16.29 4.23
C VAL A 95 6.83 -16.05 5.05
N LYS A 96 8.01 -16.35 4.48
CA LYS A 96 9.29 -16.17 5.17
C LYS A 96 9.51 -14.71 5.59
N GLY A 97 9.33 -13.76 4.66
CA GLY A 97 9.54 -12.34 4.98
C GLY A 97 8.56 -11.81 6.03
N THR A 98 7.32 -12.29 6.00
CA THR A 98 6.30 -11.92 7.01
C THR A 98 6.62 -12.54 8.38
N GLU A 99 7.06 -13.79 8.43
CA GLU A 99 7.48 -14.45 9.68
C GLU A 99 8.71 -13.75 10.30
N GLU A 100 9.68 -13.35 9.46
CA GLU A 100 10.85 -12.57 9.88
C GLU A 100 10.43 -11.22 10.45
N GLU A 101 9.52 -10.50 9.78
CA GLU A 101 8.99 -9.23 10.27
C GLU A 101 8.25 -9.41 11.60
N VAL A 102 7.29 -10.35 11.68
CA VAL A 102 6.53 -10.65 12.90
C VAL A 102 7.49 -10.94 14.06
N GLY A 103 8.58 -11.68 13.78
CA GLY A 103 9.63 -11.97 14.74
C GLY A 103 9.11 -12.78 15.92
N LYS A 104 9.25 -12.23 17.14
CA LYS A 104 8.81 -12.90 18.39
C LYS A 104 7.43 -12.48 18.87
N ARG A 105 6.79 -11.55 18.16
CA ARG A 105 5.48 -11.00 18.54
C ARG A 105 4.40 -12.05 18.29
N ASN A 106 3.39 -12.10 19.15
CA ASN A 106 2.23 -12.95 18.91
C ASN A 106 1.08 -12.16 18.27
N LEU A 107 0.11 -12.88 17.69
CA LEU A 107 -1.02 -12.28 17.00
C LEU A 107 -1.80 -11.28 17.87
N ARG A 108 -2.00 -11.58 19.17
CA ARG A 108 -2.76 -10.69 20.06
C ARG A 108 -2.05 -9.37 20.32
N GLU A 109 -0.71 -9.38 20.39
CA GLU A 109 0.08 -8.16 20.52
C GLU A 109 -0.06 -7.28 19.29
N LEU A 110 0.04 -7.87 18.10
CA LEU A 110 -0.11 -7.17 16.82
C LEU A 110 -1.52 -6.60 16.65
N GLU A 111 -2.56 -7.38 16.96
CA GLU A 111 -3.95 -6.93 16.92
C GLU A 111 -4.20 -5.78 17.89
N LYS A 112 -3.71 -5.90 19.13
CA LYS A 112 -3.83 -4.86 20.14
C LYS A 112 -3.15 -3.56 19.71
N GLU A 113 -1.92 -3.64 19.19
CA GLU A 113 -1.20 -2.48 18.66
C GLU A 113 -1.98 -1.78 17.55
N ARG A 114 -2.46 -2.56 16.56
CA ARG A 114 -3.29 -2.05 15.47
C ARG A 114 -4.55 -1.36 15.99
N ASP A 115 -5.30 -2.03 16.87
CA ASP A 115 -6.61 -1.55 17.32
C ASP A 115 -6.48 -0.28 18.18
N GLU A 116 -5.47 -0.21 19.05
CA GLU A 116 -5.18 1.00 19.83
C GLU A 116 -4.85 2.19 18.93
N MET A 117 -4.11 1.97 17.85
CA MET A 117 -3.76 3.01 16.88
C MET A 117 -4.95 3.42 16.01
N LEU A 118 -5.78 2.45 15.59
CA LEU A 118 -7.01 2.73 14.85
C LEU A 118 -7.98 3.57 15.67
N VAL A 119 -8.19 3.27 16.95
CA VAL A 119 -9.05 4.08 17.84
C VAL A 119 -8.53 5.52 17.93
N LYS A 120 -7.22 5.71 18.09
CA LYS A 120 -6.61 7.06 18.09
C LYS A 120 -6.87 7.79 16.77
N LEU A 121 -6.68 7.11 15.63
CA LEU A 121 -6.90 7.68 14.31
C LEU A 121 -8.38 8.05 14.09
N LEU A 122 -9.31 7.19 14.47
CA LEU A 122 -10.75 7.44 14.33
C LEU A 122 -11.19 8.67 15.14
N ARG A 123 -10.66 8.83 16.38
CA ARG A 123 -10.88 10.03 17.19
C ARG A 123 -10.30 11.29 16.55
N LEU A 124 -9.08 11.21 16.02
CA LEU A 124 -8.45 12.34 15.30
C LEU A 124 -9.27 12.75 14.06
N ARG A 125 -9.96 11.80 13.43
CA ARG A 125 -10.86 12.06 12.30
C ARG A 125 -12.27 12.50 12.70
N GLY A 126 -12.60 12.51 13.99
CA GLY A 126 -13.94 12.82 14.48
C GLY A 126 -15.01 11.82 14.04
N LEU A 127 -14.62 10.56 13.79
CA LEU A 127 -15.53 9.50 13.36
C LEU A 127 -16.14 8.74 14.54
N ILE A 128 -15.53 8.85 15.73
CA ILE A 128 -16.00 8.35 17.02
C ILE A 128 -15.63 9.34 18.13
#